data_AF-A0A7Y2GNJ9-F1
#
_entry.id   AF-A0A7Y2GNJ9-F1
#
_cell.length_a   1.000
_cell.length_b   1.000
_cell.length_c   1.000
_cell.angle_alpha   90.00
_cell.angle_beta   90.00
_cell.angle_gamma   90.00
#
_symmetry.space_group_name_H-M   'P 1'
#
loop_
_entity.id
_entity.type
_entity.pdbx_description
1 polymer ?
#
loop_
_entity_poly.entity_id
_entity_poly.type
_entity_poly.pdbx_seq_one_letter_code
_entity_poly.pdbx_strand_id
1 'polypeptide(L)'
;MDQKTIRFSRKDSAQFFRTLNKRVNEYFKENKLKKTGNWRLHIKTIVMFAIFLTPYFLILTLGLPNWANLLLTIVMGVGMAGVGMNVMHDGNHGSYSNKKWVNKLMGSSIYILAGNVYNWQVQHNV
;
A
#
# COMPACT_ATOMS: atom_id res chain seq x y z
N MET A 1 1.82 -21.14 32.17
CA MET A 1 0.58 -20.50 31.68
C MET A 1 0.15 -21.23 30.44
N ASP A 2 -1.03 -21.85 30.46
CA ASP A 2 -1.55 -22.63 29.34
C ASP A 2 -2.10 -21.67 28.27
N GLN A 3 -1.44 -21.60 27.11
CA GLN A 3 -1.85 -20.72 26.01
C GLN A 3 -3.04 -21.32 25.27
N LYS A 4 -4.25 -20.91 25.66
CA LYS A 4 -5.48 -21.32 24.99
C LYS A 4 -5.53 -20.67 23.60
N THR A 5 -5.37 -21.49 22.56
CA THR A 5 -5.42 -21.03 21.17
C THR A 5 -6.81 -20.52 20.82
N ILE A 6 -6.91 -19.26 20.38
CA ILE A 6 -8.15 -18.67 19.89
C ILE A 6 -8.54 -19.39 18.59
N ARG A 7 -9.72 -20.01 18.58
CA ARG A 7 -10.29 -20.67 17.40
C ARG A 7 -11.54 -19.93 16.94
N PHE A 8 -11.62 -19.66 15.65
CA PHE A 8 -12.80 -19.04 15.03
C PHE A 8 -13.75 -20.12 14.50
N SER A 9 -15.05 -19.86 14.59
CA SER A 9 -16.06 -20.75 13.99
C SER A 9 -15.88 -20.79 12.48
N ARG A 10 -15.65 -21.98 11.93
CA ARG A 10 -15.56 -22.22 10.47
C ARG A 10 -16.91 -22.64 9.87
N LYS A 11 -17.92 -22.91 10.70
CA LYS A 11 -19.25 -23.35 10.23
C LYS A 11 -20.09 -22.22 9.66
N ASP A 12 -19.86 -20.98 10.13
CA ASP A 12 -20.66 -19.82 9.75
C ASP A 12 -19.77 -18.60 9.49
N SER A 13 -18.96 -18.70 8.42
CA SER A 13 -18.02 -17.64 8.01
C SER A 13 -18.71 -16.31 7.70
N ALA A 14 -19.96 -16.37 7.20
CA ALA A 14 -20.78 -15.19 6.93
C ALA A 14 -21.14 -14.43 8.22
N GLN A 15 -21.59 -15.14 9.26
CA GLN A 15 -21.87 -14.54 10.56
C GLN A 15 -20.60 -13.94 11.20
N PHE A 16 -19.46 -14.63 11.06
CA PHE A 16 -18.17 -14.12 11.53
C PHE A 16 -17.79 -12.81 10.82
N PHE A 17 -17.80 -12.78 9.49
CA PHE A 17 -17.43 -11.59 8.71
C PHE A 17 -18.35 -10.40 8.99
N ARG A 18 -19.66 -10.66 9.13
CA ARG A 18 -20.65 -9.63 9.53
C ARG A 18 -20.34 -9.06 10.90
N THR A 19 -20.04 -9.92 11.88
CA THR A 19 -19.71 -9.51 13.26
C THR A 19 -18.39 -8.74 13.30
N LEU A 20 -17.38 -9.20 12.58
CA LEU A 20 -16.07 -8.54 12.45
C LEU A 20 -16.23 -7.13 11.87
N ASN A 21 -16.88 -7.01 10.71
CA ASN A 21 -17.09 -5.72 10.06
C ASN A 21 -17.89 -4.76 10.94
N LYS A 22 -18.92 -5.24 11.64
CA LYS A 22 -19.69 -4.43 12.59
C LYS A 22 -18.77 -3.84 13.66
N ARG A 23 -17.99 -4.68 14.35
CA ARG A 23 -17.11 -4.24 15.44
C ARG A 23 -15.99 -3.31 14.97
N VAL A 24 -15.38 -3.59 13.81
CA VAL A 24 -14.37 -2.70 13.22
C VAL A 24 -14.98 -1.34 12.90
N ASN A 25 -16.18 -1.31 12.30
CA ASN A 25 -16.86 -0.06 11.99
C ASN A 25 -17.25 0.75 13.24
N GLU A 26 -17.72 0.07 14.30
CA GLU A 26 -18.02 0.67 15.60
C GLU A 26 -16.76 1.31 16.20
N TYR A 27 -15.63 0.60 16.20
CA TYR A 27 -14.35 1.13 16.68
C TYR A 27 -13.95 2.44 16.00
N PHE A 28 -14.01 2.52 14.66
CA PHE A 28 -13.69 3.76 13.95
C PHE A 28 -14.65 4.90 14.33
N LYS A 29 -15.94 4.60 14.50
CA LYS A 29 -16.97 5.59 14.83
C LYS A 29 -16.79 6.13 16.25
N GLU A 30 -16.67 5.24 17.24
CA GLU A 30 -16.53 5.61 18.66
C GLU A 30 -15.27 6.41 18.93
N ASN A 31 -14.16 6.06 18.25
CA ASN A 31 -12.88 6.76 18.39
C ASN A 31 -12.75 7.98 17.47
N LYS A 32 -13.79 8.35 16.70
CA LYS A 32 -13.78 9.47 15.74
C LYS A 32 -12.61 9.37 14.73
N LEU A 33 -12.26 8.14 14.35
CA LEU A 33 -11.18 7.85 13.41
C LEU A 33 -11.72 7.78 11.98
N LYS A 34 -10.95 8.32 11.04
CA LYS A 34 -11.20 8.11 9.61
C LYS A 34 -10.72 6.72 9.23
N LYS A 35 -11.49 6.04 8.37
CA LYS A 35 -11.09 4.76 7.74
C LYS A 35 -10.06 4.95 6.62
N THR A 36 -9.76 6.21 6.29
CA THR A 36 -8.77 6.58 5.30
C THR A 36 -7.45 7.00 5.95
N GLY A 37 -6.41 7.06 5.12
CA GLY A 37 -5.10 7.56 5.49
C GLY A 37 -5.12 8.94 6.15
N ASN A 38 -4.05 9.19 6.89
CA ASN A 38 -3.75 10.47 7.54
C ASN A 38 -2.45 11.05 6.97
N TRP A 39 -1.96 12.15 7.54
CA TRP A 39 -0.74 12.83 7.09
C TRP A 39 0.51 11.92 7.04
N ARG A 40 0.61 10.91 7.93
CA ARG A 40 1.73 9.97 7.94
C ARG A 40 1.76 9.14 6.65
N LEU A 41 0.60 8.82 6.09
CA LEU A 41 0.50 8.13 4.80
C LEU A 41 1.09 8.98 3.69
N HIS A 42 0.82 10.29 3.67
CA HIS A 42 1.35 11.19 2.64
C HIS A 42 2.87 11.31 2.72
N ILE A 43 3.44 11.39 3.92
CA ILE A 43 4.90 11.36 4.10
C ILE A 43 5.48 10.03 3.61
N LYS A 44 4.87 8.91 4.01
CA LYS A 44 5.26 7.58 3.53
C LYS A 44 5.29 7.55 1.99
N THR A 45 4.27 8.08 1.33
CA THR A 45 4.21 8.18 -0.14
C THR A 45 5.37 8.97 -0.72
N ILE A 46 5.64 10.17 -0.18
CA ILE A 46 6.75 11.01 -0.65
C ILE A 46 8.08 10.27 -0.50
N VAL A 47 8.30 9.62 0.64
CA VAL A 47 9.51 8.83 0.91
C VAL A 47 9.63 7.67 -0.08
N MET A 48 8.56 6.90 -0.32
CA MET A 48 8.61 5.77 -1.26
C MET A 48 8.92 6.23 -2.70
N PHE A 49 8.29 7.30 -3.16
CA PHE A 49 8.59 7.86 -4.49
C PHE A 49 9.98 8.48 -4.57
N ALA A 50 10.49 9.11 -3.50
CA ALA A 50 11.86 9.63 -3.48
C ALA A 50 12.88 8.50 -3.58
N ILE A 51 12.71 7.42 -2.80
CA ILE A 51 13.58 6.23 -2.86
C ILE A 51 13.54 5.59 -4.25
N PHE A 52 12.41 5.69 -4.97
CA PHE A 52 12.30 5.17 -6.34
C PHE A 52 12.91 6.12 -7.39
N LEU A 53 12.49 7.37 -7.42
CA LEU A 53 12.81 8.32 -8.49
C LEU A 53 14.17 8.98 -8.32
N THR A 54 14.63 9.23 -7.08
CA THR A 54 15.92 9.88 -6.86
C THR A 54 17.07 9.04 -7.40
N PRO A 55 17.20 7.73 -7.08
CA PRO A 55 18.26 6.90 -7.68
C PRO A 55 18.19 6.85 -9.20
N TYR A 56 16.98 6.79 -9.78
CA TYR A 56 16.78 6.81 -11.23
C TYR A 56 17.42 8.04 -11.87
N PHE A 57 17.12 9.25 -11.38
CA PHE A 57 17.69 10.48 -11.95
C PHE A 57 19.18 10.64 -11.66
N LEU A 58 19.68 10.18 -10.51
CA LEU A 58 21.11 10.22 -10.19
C LEU A 58 21.92 9.34 -11.15
N ILE A 59 21.44 8.13 -11.45
CA ILE A 59 22.07 7.22 -12.42
C ILE A 59 22.17 7.89 -13.80
N LEU A 60 21.11 8.56 -14.24
CA LEU A 60 21.06 9.18 -15.57
C LEU A 60 21.89 10.46 -15.71
N THR A 61 22.17 11.18 -14.63
CA THR A 61 22.71 12.54 -14.70
C THR A 61 24.15 12.68 -14.21
N LEU A 62 24.62 11.81 -13.31
CA LEU A 62 25.89 12.01 -12.60
C LEU A 62 27.07 11.22 -13.15
N GLY A 63 26.88 10.33 -14.13
CA GLY A 63 27.98 9.55 -14.73
C GLY A 63 28.75 8.72 -13.70
N LEU A 64 28.04 8.12 -12.74
CA LEU A 64 28.63 7.42 -11.60
C LEU A 64 29.34 6.12 -12.02
N PRO A 65 30.33 5.64 -11.23
CA PRO A 65 30.95 4.34 -11.47
C PRO A 65 29.93 3.19 -11.31
N ASN A 66 30.17 2.08 -12.02
CA ASN A 66 29.23 0.96 -12.10
C ASN A 66 28.82 0.38 -10.74
N TRP A 67 29.72 0.35 -9.75
CA TRP A 67 29.38 -0.15 -8.41
C TRP A 67 28.37 0.76 -7.68
N ALA A 68 28.44 2.07 -7.90
CA ALA A 68 27.50 3.03 -7.32
C ALA A 68 26.14 2.93 -8.03
N ASN A 69 26.15 2.77 -9.36
CA ASN A 69 24.92 2.50 -10.13
C ASN A 69 24.23 1.22 -9.67
N LEU A 70 24.99 0.16 -9.36
CA LEU A 70 24.45 -1.08 -8.82
C LEU A 70 23.76 -0.84 -7.46
N LEU A 71 24.41 -0.11 -6.54
CA LEU A 71 23.81 0.22 -5.24
C LEU A 71 22.53 1.05 -5.40
N LEU A 72 22.56 2.08 -6.26
CA LEU A 72 21.39 2.91 -6.55
C LEU A 72 20.25 2.10 -7.19
N THR A 73 20.57 1.11 -8.02
CA THR A 73 19.57 0.21 -8.60
C THR A 73 18.88 -0.66 -7.55
N ILE A 74 19.64 -1.17 -6.57
CA ILE A 74 19.06 -1.92 -5.44
C ILE A 74 18.11 -1.02 -4.63
N VAL A 75 18.55 0.20 -4.30
CA VAL A 75 17.73 1.19 -3.58
C VAL A 75 16.47 1.52 -4.38
N MET A 76 16.60 1.73 -5.69
CA MET A 76 15.46 1.95 -6.59
C MET A 76 14.47 0.79 -6.55
N GLY A 77 14.94 -0.46 -6.53
CA GLY A 77 14.11 -1.65 -6.39
C GLY A 77 13.32 -1.68 -5.09
N VAL A 78 13.92 -1.27 -3.97
CA VAL A 78 13.22 -1.10 -2.68
C VAL A 78 12.13 -0.03 -2.81
N GLY A 79 12.43 1.10 -3.45
CA GLY A 79 11.46 2.15 -3.73
C GLY A 79 10.29 1.66 -4.59
N MET A 80 10.59 0.90 -5.65
CA MET A 80 9.60 0.31 -6.55
C MET A 80 8.63 -0.62 -5.82
N ALA A 81 9.16 -1.54 -5.01
CA ALA A 81 8.36 -2.40 -4.15
C ALA A 81 7.55 -1.58 -3.13
N GLY A 82 8.15 -0.52 -2.58
CA GLY A 82 7.51 0.41 -1.65
C GLY A 82 6.30 1.12 -2.26
N VAL A 83 6.43 1.64 -3.49
CA VAL A 83 5.32 2.27 -4.23
C VAL A 83 4.20 1.27 -4.48
N GLY A 84 4.52 0.05 -4.93
CA GLY A 84 3.51 -0.99 -5.22
C GLY A 84 2.78 -1.50 -3.97
N MET A 85 3.50 -1.85 -2.91
CA MET A 85 2.92 -2.48 -1.72
C MET A 85 2.27 -1.49 -0.73
N ASN A 86 2.60 -0.21 -0.82
CA ASN A 86 2.08 0.81 0.08
C ASN A 86 1.18 1.81 -0.66
N VAL A 87 1.74 2.58 -1.60
CA VAL A 87 1.02 3.71 -2.20
C VAL A 87 -0.09 3.24 -3.13
N MET A 88 0.29 2.39 -4.09
CA MET A 88 -0.61 1.79 -5.06
C MET A 88 -1.68 0.93 -4.37
N HIS A 89 -1.25 0.07 -3.46
CA HIS A 89 -2.11 -0.84 -2.71
C HIS A 89 -3.19 -0.09 -1.91
N ASP A 90 -2.81 0.91 -1.12
CA ASP A 90 -3.74 1.73 -0.34
C ASP A 90 -4.69 2.53 -1.26
N GLY A 91 -4.21 2.96 -2.43
CA GLY A 91 -5.02 3.61 -3.46
C GLY A 91 -6.08 2.69 -4.07
N ASN A 92 -5.70 1.46 -4.43
CA ASN A 92 -6.59 0.48 -5.04
C ASN A 92 -7.64 -0.09 -4.06
N HIS A 93 -7.35 -0.12 -2.77
CA HIS A 93 -8.32 -0.42 -1.70
C HIS A 93 -9.20 0.78 -1.33
N GLY A 94 -8.95 1.96 -1.91
CA GLY A 94 -9.70 3.17 -1.62
C GLY A 94 -9.49 3.75 -0.22
N SER A 95 -8.48 3.26 0.52
CA SER A 95 -8.16 3.69 1.87
C SER A 95 -7.23 4.90 1.89
N TYR A 96 -6.59 5.26 0.78
CA TYR A 96 -5.64 6.37 0.75
C TYR A 96 -6.26 7.73 1.10
N SER A 97 -7.46 8.03 0.59
CA SER A 97 -8.16 9.30 0.78
C SER A 97 -9.68 9.15 0.70
N ASN A 98 -10.41 10.12 1.28
CA ASN A 98 -11.86 10.23 1.07
C ASN A 98 -12.23 10.69 -0.35
N LYS A 99 -11.26 11.21 -1.12
CA LYS A 99 -11.48 11.68 -2.49
C LYS A 99 -11.18 10.55 -3.48
N LYS A 100 -12.20 10.09 -4.21
CA LYS A 100 -12.09 8.99 -5.19
C LYS A 100 -10.98 9.19 -6.22
N TRP A 101 -10.81 10.42 -6.73
CA TRP A 101 -9.78 10.72 -7.72
C TRP A 101 -8.35 10.59 -7.15
N VAL A 102 -8.15 10.87 -5.86
CA VAL A 102 -6.85 10.71 -5.19
C VAL A 102 -6.52 9.22 -5.07
N ASN A 103 -7.48 8.40 -4.67
CA ASN A 103 -7.31 6.94 -4.65
C ASN A 103 -6.99 6.40 -6.05
N LYS A 104 -7.71 6.86 -7.07
CA LYS A 104 -7.44 6.48 -8.46
C LYS A 104 -6.03 6.89 -8.88
N LEU A 105 -5.59 8.10 -8.56
CA LEU A 105 -4.24 8.56 -8.89
C LEU A 105 -3.16 7.71 -8.20
N MET A 106 -3.30 7.47 -6.90
CA MET A 106 -2.33 6.66 -6.15
C MET A 106 -2.34 5.20 -6.61
N GLY A 107 -3.52 4.62 -6.84
CA GLY A 107 -3.68 3.28 -7.40
C GLY A 107 -3.09 3.12 -8.80
N SER A 108 -3.22 4.16 -9.63
CA SER A 108 -2.60 4.24 -10.97
C SER A 108 -1.07 4.27 -10.95
N SER A 109 -0.42 4.42 -9.79
CA SER A 109 1.05 4.28 -9.73
C SER A 109 1.53 2.89 -10.17
N ILE A 110 0.65 1.87 -10.19
CA ILE A 110 0.94 0.57 -10.78
C ILE A 110 1.40 0.66 -12.25
N TYR A 111 0.92 1.65 -13.01
CA TYR A 111 1.31 1.81 -14.42
C TYR A 111 2.77 2.21 -14.57
N ILE A 112 3.31 2.97 -13.61
CA ILE A 112 4.74 3.30 -13.55
C ILE A 112 5.56 2.03 -13.26
N LEU A 113 4.95 1.06 -12.58
CA LEU A 113 5.54 -0.23 -12.25
C LEU A 113 5.29 -1.30 -13.33
N ALA A 114 4.86 -0.89 -14.53
CA ALA A 114 4.51 -1.76 -15.66
C ALA A 114 3.39 -2.79 -15.36
N GLY A 115 2.53 -2.52 -14.38
CA GLY A 115 1.35 -3.34 -14.09
C GLY A 115 0.04 -2.67 -14.51
N ASN A 116 -1.09 -3.30 -14.20
CA ASN A 116 -2.42 -2.82 -14.52
C ASN A 116 -3.38 -2.92 -13.32
N VAL A 117 -4.13 -1.84 -13.04
CA VAL A 117 -5.07 -1.77 -11.91
C VAL A 117 -6.11 -2.88 -11.96
N TYR A 118 -6.72 -3.13 -13.12
CA TYR A 118 -7.75 -4.16 -13.27
C TYR A 118 -7.17 -5.55 -12.99
N ASN A 119 -6.02 -5.87 -13.59
CA ASN A 119 -5.38 -7.17 -13.37
C ASN A 119 -5.04 -7.38 -11.88
N TRP A 120 -4.49 -6.35 -11.22
CA TRP A 120 -4.19 -6.43 -9.80
C TRP A 120 -5.47 -6.62 -8.96
N GLN A 121 -6.55 -5.89 -9.26
CA GLN A 121 -7.82 -6.04 -8.54
C GLN A 121 -8.40 -7.44 -8.70
N VAL A 122 -8.33 -8.00 -9.90
CA VAL A 122 -8.79 -9.37 -10.17
C VAL A 122 -7.96 -10.39 -9.39
N GLN A 123 -6.63 -10.25 -9.34
CA GLN A 123 -5.74 -11.22 -8.70
C GLN A 123 -5.66 -11.07 -7.17
N HIS A 124 -5.78 -9.84 -6.66
CA HIS A 124 -5.59 -9.53 -5.26
C HIS A 124 -6.89 -9.57 -4.44
N ASN A 125 -8.04 -9.34 -5.09
CA ASN A 125 -9.35 -9.43 -4.45
C ASN A 125 -10.08 -10.76 -4.76
N VAL A 126 -9.34 -11.81 -5.16
CA VAL A 126 -9.88 -13.19 -5.24
C VAL A 126 -10.20 -13.70 -3.84
#